data_AF-A0A658NLN4-F1
#
_entry.id   AF-A0A658NLN4-F1
#
_cell.length_a   1.000
_cell.length_b   1.000
_cell.length_c   1.000
_cell.angle_alpha   90.00
_cell.angle_beta   90.00
_cell.angle_gamma   90.00
#
_symmetry.space_group_name_H-M   'P 1'
#
loop_
_entity.id
_entity.type
_entity.pdbx_description
1 polymer ?
#
loop_
_entity_poly.entity_id
_entity_poly.type
_entity_poly.pdbx_seq_one_letter_code
_entity_poly.pdbx_strand_id
1 'polypeptide(L)' 'MERELISQYEARVRELLPQLASGNLRLAADIAAIPLSMRGFGHVKQANVVLARIREAELLHRFDPVK' A
#
# COMPACT_ATOMS: atom_id res chain seq x y z
N MET A 1 2.17 -11.08 11.94
CA MET A 1 2.55 -10.43 10.67
C MET A 1 1.49 -10.61 9.59
N GLU A 2 1.20 -11.82 9.11
CA GLU A 2 0.28 -12.00 7.96
C GLU A 2 -1.12 -11.43 8.17
N ARG A 3 -1.76 -11.75 9.30
CA ARG A 3 -3.07 -11.18 9.66
C ARG A 3 -3.04 -9.65 9.78
N GLU A 4 -1.94 -9.13 10.31
CA GLU A 4 -1.74 -7.68 10.45
C GLU A 4 -1.62 -7.00 9.08
N LEU A 5 -0.87 -7.59 8.14
CA LEU A 5 -0.75 -7.06 6.76
C LEU A 5 -2.08 -7.07 6.02
N ILE A 6 -2.91 -8.10 6.25
CA ILE A 6 -4.28 -8.16 5.68
C ILE A 6 -5.11 -7.00 6.23
N SER A 7 -5.14 -6.82 7.55
CA SER A 7 -5.91 -5.73 8.17
C SER A 7 -5.41 -4.34 7.73
N GLN A 8 -4.10 -4.16 7.58
CA GLN A 8 -3.51 -2.91 7.05
C GLN A 8 -3.97 -2.65 5.61
N TYR A 9 -3.96 -3.68 4.76
CA TYR A 9 -4.45 -3.58 3.38
C TYR A 9 -5.94 -3.21 3.31
N GLU A 10 -6.78 -3.88 4.09
CA GLU A 10 -8.23 -3.60 4.12
C GLU A 10 -8.52 -2.16 4.60
N ALA A 11 -7.80 -1.71 5.63
CA ALA A 11 -7.89 -0.33 6.11
C ALA A 11 -7.47 0.66 5.03
N ARG A 12 -6.34 0.39 4.34
CA ARG A 12 -5.85 1.24 3.25
C ARG A 12 -6.85 1.35 2.12
N VAL A 13 -7.41 0.24 1.66
CA VAL A 13 -8.43 0.24 0.60
C VAL A 13 -9.65 1.05 1.04
N ARG A 14 -10.11 0.90 2.28
CA ARG A 14 -11.24 1.67 2.82
C ARG A 14 -10.95 3.18 2.85
N GLU A 15 -9.73 3.59 3.13
CA GLU A 15 -9.31 5.00 3.09
C GLU A 15 -9.23 5.56 1.67
N LEU A 16 -8.81 4.75 0.69
CA LEU A 16 -8.68 5.18 -0.71
C LEU A 16 -10.04 5.33 -1.39
N LEU A 17 -10.97 4.41 -1.16
CA LEU A 17 -12.29 4.37 -1.81
C LEU A 17 -13.05 5.71 -1.86
N PRO A 18 -13.23 6.46 -0.76
CA PRO A 18 -13.96 7.73 -0.78
C PRO A 18 -13.22 8.86 -1.52
N GLN A 19 -11.92 8.71 -1.79
CA GLN A 19 -11.08 9.70 -2.45
C GLN A 19 -10.87 9.41 -3.94
N LEU A 20 -11.45 8.32 -4.46
CA LEU A 20 -11.28 7.93 -5.85
C LEU A 20 -11.96 8.92 -6.79
N ALA A 21 -11.17 9.38 -7.77
CA ALA A 21 -11.59 10.23 -8.86
C ALA A 21 -10.90 9.76 -10.14
N SER A 22 -11.48 10.07 -11.30
CA SER A 22 -10.93 9.68 -12.61
C SER A 22 -9.46 10.06 -12.81
N GLY A 23 -8.99 11.14 -12.17
CA GLY A 23 -7.59 11.58 -12.22
C GLY A 23 -6.60 10.78 -11.36
N ASN A 24 -7.06 10.02 -10.35
CA ASN A 24 -6.18 9.32 -9.40
C ASN A 24 -6.39 7.80 -9.33
N LEU A 25 -7.34 7.24 -10.10
CA LEU A 25 -7.66 5.80 -10.10
C LEU A 25 -6.42 4.92 -10.29
N ARG A 26 -5.52 5.29 -11.22
CA ARG A 26 -4.29 4.52 -11.47
C ARG A 26 -3.36 4.53 -10.26
N LEU A 27 -3.20 5.69 -9.62
CA LEU A 27 -2.36 5.82 -8.45
C LEU A 27 -2.92 5.06 -7.24
N ALA A 28 -4.24 5.10 -7.04
CA ALA A 28 -4.91 4.28 -6.02
C ALA A 28 -4.72 2.77 -6.27
N ALA A 29 -4.81 2.34 -7.53
CA ALA A 29 -4.56 0.94 -7.90
C ALA A 29 -3.10 0.53 -7.63
N ASP A 30 -2.14 1.41 -7.93
CA ASP A 30 -0.71 1.17 -7.63
C ASP A 30 -0.47 1.03 -6.12
N ILE A 31 -1.13 1.84 -5.29
CA ILE A 31 -1.08 1.70 -3.81
C ILE A 31 -1.67 0.35 -3.38
N ALA A 32 -2.86 0.00 -3.88
CA ALA A 32 -3.52 -1.26 -3.56
C ALA A 32 -2.73 -2.50 -4.01
N ALA A 33 -1.87 -2.37 -5.02
CA ALA A 33 -1.02 -3.45 -5.51
C ALA A 33 0.22 -3.72 -4.64
N ILE A 34 0.61 -2.82 -3.73
CA ILE A 34 1.84 -2.93 -2.93
C ILE A 34 1.99 -4.27 -2.19
N PRO A 35 0.96 -4.84 -1.53
CA PRO A 35 1.10 -6.11 -0.82
C PRO A 35 1.59 -7.27 -1.71
N LEU A 36 1.41 -7.19 -3.03
CA LEU A 36 1.91 -8.21 -3.97
C LEU A 36 3.44 -8.31 -3.99
N SER A 37 4.14 -7.25 -3.57
CA SER A 37 5.60 -7.21 -3.45
C SER A 37 6.11 -7.84 -2.14
N MET A 38 5.25 -8.03 -1.14
CA MET A 38 5.58 -8.57 0.19
C MET A 38 5.67 -10.11 0.22
N ARG A 39 6.41 -10.68 -0.74
CA ARG A 39 6.54 -12.13 -0.95
C ARG A 39 7.81 -12.71 -0.30
N GLY A 40 7.89 -14.04 -0.23
CA GLY A 40 9.02 -14.78 0.33
C GLY A 40 8.78 -15.26 1.77
N PHE A 41 9.84 -15.73 2.41
CA PHE A 41 9.80 -16.36 3.74
C PHE A 41 10.83 -15.73 4.69
N GLY A 42 10.57 -15.82 6.00
CA GLY A 42 11.49 -15.36 7.04
C GLY A 42 11.98 -13.93 6.83
N HIS A 43 13.30 -13.75 6.86
CA HIS A 43 13.96 -12.44 6.73
C HIS A 43 13.76 -11.79 5.35
N VAL A 44 13.60 -12.58 4.28
CA VAL A 44 13.32 -12.06 2.94
C VAL A 44 11.95 -11.38 2.91
N LYS A 45 10.93 -12.00 3.52
CA LYS A 45 9.60 -11.39 3.65
C LYS A 45 9.66 -10.11 4.47
N GLN A 46 10.41 -10.11 5.57
CA GLN A 46 10.59 -8.93 6.42
C GLN A 46 11.25 -7.77 5.65
N ALA A 47 12.32 -8.03 4.89
CA ALA A 47 12.97 -7.04 4.05
C ALA A 47 12.02 -6.48 2.98
N ASN A 48 11.26 -7.35 2.31
CA ASN A 48 10.28 -6.95 1.31
C ASN A 48 9.15 -6.10 1.92
N VAL A 49 8.71 -6.37 3.14
CA VAL A 49 7.73 -5.52 3.84
C VAL A 49 8.29 -4.14 4.15
N VAL A 50 9.57 -4.03 4.53
CA VAL A 50 10.20 -2.72 4.74
C VAL A 50 10.23 -1.91 3.44
N LEU A 51 10.67 -2.52 2.33
CA LEU A 51 10.70 -1.87 1.02
C LEU A 51 9.30 -1.47 0.55
N ALA A 52 8.32 -2.34 0.74
CA ALA A 52 6.92 -2.09 0.38
C ALA A 52 6.34 -0.90 1.16
N ARG A 53 6.67 -0.75 2.45
CA ARG A 53 6.25 0.40 3.27
C ARG A 53 6.86 1.72 2.80
N ILE A 54 8.13 1.71 2.38
CA ILE A 54 8.77 2.90 1.79
C ILE A 54 8.04 3.30 0.51
N ARG A 55 7.73 2.32 -0.35
CA ARG A 55 6.99 2.57 -1.60
C ARG A 55 5.57 3.06 -1.32
N GLU A 56 4.92 2.54 -0.30
CA GLU A 56 3.57 2.96 0.10
C GLU A 56 3.55 4.42 0.52
N ALA A 57 4.50 4.84 1.37
CA ALA A 57 4.63 6.23 1.79
C ALA A 57 4.85 7.18 0.59
N GLU A 58 5.72 6.79 -0.36
CA GLU A 58 5.97 7.57 -1.58
C GLU A 58 4.69 7.73 -2.42
N LEU A 59 3.95 6.65 -2.65
CA LEU A 59 2.72 6.70 -3.45
C LEU A 59 1.59 7.44 -2.73
N LEU A 60 1.46 7.30 -1.41
CA LEU A 60 0.49 8.02 -0.60
C LEU A 60 0.75 9.53 -0.63
N HIS A 61 2.02 9.95 -0.52
CA HIS A 61 2.37 11.36 -0.64
C HIS A 61 2.03 11.92 -2.03
N ARG A 62 2.14 11.12 -3.09
CA ARG A 62 1.68 11.54 -4.43
C ARG A 62 0.17 11.58 -4.56
N PHE A 63 -0.53 10.72 -3.82
CA PHE A 63 -1.98 10.59 -3.88
C PHE A 63 -2.68 11.72 -3.14
N ASP A 64 -2.15 12.09 -1.99
CA ASP A 64 -2.58 13.22 -1.19
C ASP A 64 -1.35 13.91 -0.57
N PRO A 65 -0.76 14.91 -1.25
CA PRO A 65 0.46 15.57 -0.78
C PRO A 65 0.24 16.48 0.43
N VAL A 66 -1.01 16.74 0.82
CA VAL A 66 -1.37 17.65 1.92
C VAL A 66 -1.48 16.90 3.26
N LYS A 67 -1.49 15.56 3.22
CA LYS A 67 -1.60 14.67 4.36
C LYS A 67 -0.25 14.05 4.74
#